data_AF-C9MW00-F1
#
_entry.id   AF-C9MW00-F1
#
_cell.length_a   1.000
_cell.length_b   1.000
_cell.length_c   1.000
_cell.angle_alpha   90.00
_cell.angle_beta   90.00
_cell.angle_gamma   90.00
#
_symmetry.space_group_name_H-M   'P 1'
#
loop_
_entity.id
_entity.type
_entity.pdbx_description
1 polymer ?
#
loop_
_entity_poly.entity_id
_entity_poly.type
_entity_poly.pdbx_seq_one_letter_code
_entity_poly.pdbx_strand_id
1 'polypeptide(L)' 'MIKYVDNTVFDTIKSVVDGKFEAKVQTFGIKENGLGTTDFEFTKDKIGEENIKRLEQIKQDIKDGKIQVKPAL' A
#
# COMPACT_ATOMS: atom_id res chain seq x y z
N MET A 1 -7.89 -5.94 -5.15
CA MET A 1 -6.54 -5.53 -4.70
C MET A 1 -5.95 -4.66 -5.79
N ILE A 2 -5.41 -3.50 -5.45
CA ILE A 2 -4.66 -2.64 -6.37
C ILE A 2 -3.18 -2.75 -6.05
N LYS A 3 -2.38 -2.92 -7.10
CA LYS A 3 -0.93 -2.82 -7.05
C LYS A 3 -0.54 -1.56 -7.82
N TYR A 4 -0.09 -0.53 -7.09
CA TYR A 4 0.27 0.78 -7.64
C TYR A 4 1.67 0.73 -8.24
N VAL A 5 1.83 -0.05 -9.32
CA VAL A 5 3.13 -0.22 -9.99
C VAL A 5 3.62 1.11 -10.56
N ASP A 6 2.69 1.96 -11.02
CA ASP A 6 2.94 3.34 -11.42
C ASP A 6 3.69 4.14 -10.36
N ASN A 7 3.24 4.14 -9.10
CA ASN A 7 3.95 4.78 -8.01
C ASN A 7 5.36 4.21 -7.84
N THR A 8 5.49 2.88 -7.85
CA THR A 8 6.80 2.22 -7.65
C THR A 8 7.79 2.56 -8.77
N VAL A 9 7.33 2.65 -10.02
CA VAL A 9 8.15 3.02 -11.17
C VAL A 9 8.56 4.48 -11.08
N PHE A 10 7.60 5.37 -10.79
CA PHE A 10 7.86 6.78 -10.62
C PHE A 10 8.88 7.05 -9.51
N ASP A 11 8.67 6.49 -8.33
CA ASP A 11 9.56 6.66 -7.17
C ASP A 11 10.96 6.09 -7.44
N THR A 12 11.05 4.96 -8.14
CA THR A 12 12.34 4.37 -8.52
C THR A 12 13.11 5.29 -9.48
N ILE A 13 12.46 5.76 -10.55
CA ILE A 13 13.09 6.70 -11.49
C ILE A 13 13.48 7.99 -10.79
N LYS A 14 12.59 8.51 -9.94
CA LYS A 14 12.85 9.71 -9.14
C LYS A 14 14.09 9.53 -8.25
N SER A 15 14.25 8.37 -7.60
CA SER A 15 15.42 8.10 -6.77
C SER A 15 16.74 8.13 -7.55
N VAL A 16 16.73 7.68 -8.81
CA VAL A 16 17.90 7.75 -9.70
C VAL A 16 18.20 9.21 -10.05
N VAL A 17 17.19 9.97 -10.46
CA VAL A 17 17.33 11.39 -10.81
C VAL A 17 17.81 12.21 -9.62
N ASP A 18 17.30 11.94 -8.42
CA ASP A 18 17.69 12.61 -7.17
C ASP A 18 19.08 12.16 -6.64
N GLY A 19 19.74 11.17 -7.27
CA GLY A 19 21.00 10.60 -6.80
C GLY A 19 20.89 9.81 -5.49
N LYS A 20 19.69 9.32 -5.15
CA LYS A 20 19.37 8.55 -3.93
C LYS A 20 19.12 7.07 -4.18
N PHE A 21 19.31 6.61 -5.42
CA PHE A 21 19.07 5.22 -5.77
C PHE A 21 20.01 4.29 -5.01
N GLU A 22 19.46 3.20 -4.47
CA GLU A 22 20.22 2.14 -3.82
C GLU A 22 19.99 0.82 -4.56
N ALA A 23 21.08 0.14 -4.93
CA ALA A 23 21.05 -1.17 -5.59
C ALA A 23 20.70 -2.28 -4.57
N LYS A 24 19.43 -2.34 -4.18
CA LYS A 24 18.90 -3.32 -3.23
C LYS A 24 17.51 -3.79 -3.66
N VAL A 25 17.05 -4.87 -3.05
CA VAL A 25 15.62 -5.25 -3.11
C VAL A 25 14.82 -4.16 -2.42
N GLN A 26 13.93 -3.52 -3.17
CA GLN A 26 12.98 -2.54 -2.65
C GLN A 26 11.62 -3.20 -2.48
N THR A 27 11.02 -3.03 -1.31
CA THR A 27 9.71 -3.58 -0.98
C THR A 27 8.71 -2.44 -0.88
N PHE A 28 7.64 -2.52 -1.66
CA PHE A 28 6.57 -1.51 -1.69
C PHE A 28 5.27 -2.13 -1.20
N GLY A 29 4.97 -1.96 0.09
CA GLY A 29 3.75 -2.42 0.73
C GLY A 29 2.70 -1.33 0.82
N ILE A 30 1.79 -1.48 1.78
CA ILE A 30 0.76 -0.47 2.09
C ILE A 30 1.41 0.84 2.57
N LYS A 31 2.53 0.74 3.31
CA LYS A 31 3.24 1.90 3.87
C LYS A 31 3.85 2.78 2.78
N GLU A 32 4.41 2.16 1.75
CA GLU A 32 5.04 2.83 0.61
C GLU A 32 4.03 3.15 -0.50
N ASN A 33 2.73 3.00 -0.25
CA ASN A 33 1.67 3.16 -1.27
C ASN A 33 1.87 2.28 -2.52
N GLY A 34 2.52 1.11 -2.39
CA GLY A 34 2.65 0.12 -3.45
C GLY A 34 1.47 -0.84 -3.56
N LEU A 35 0.69 -0.98 -2.48
CA LEU A 35 -0.49 -1.85 -2.40
C LEU A 35 -1.67 -1.15 -1.74
N GLY A 36 -2.88 -1.49 -2.19
CA GLY A 36 -4.11 -1.01 -1.58
C GLY A 36 -5.36 -1.76 -2.04
N THR A 37 -6.51 -1.23 -1.63
CA THR A 37 -7.83 -1.65 -2.10
C THR A 37 -8.36 -0.65 -3.10
N THR A 38 -9.39 -1.04 -3.85
CA THR A 38 -10.22 -0.06 -4.54
C THR A 38 -11.02 0.73 -3.52
N ASP A 39 -11.71 1.73 -4.02
CA ASP A 39 -12.79 2.51 -3.42
C ASP A 39 -14.13 1.76 -3.30
N PHE A 40 -14.19 0.52 -3.78
CA PHE A 40 -15.35 -0.37 -3.71
C PHE A 40 -16.63 0.23 -4.32
N GLU A 41 -16.51 1.02 -5.40
CA GLU A 41 -17.59 1.79 -6.02
C GLU A 41 -18.93 1.04 -6.12
N PHE A 42 -18.92 -0.22 -6.56
CA PHE A 42 -20.13 -1.03 -6.79
C PHE A 42 -20.51 -2.00 -5.67
N THR A 43 -19.75 -2.03 -4.57
CA THR A 43 -19.95 -3.00 -3.47
C THR A 43 -19.91 -2.37 -2.09
N LYS A 44 -19.74 -1.05 -2.00
CA LYS A 44 -19.62 -0.32 -0.74
C LYS A 44 -20.82 -0.48 0.17
N ASP A 45 -22.02 -0.53 -0.41
CA ASP A 45 -23.30 -0.80 0.25
C ASP A 45 -23.31 -2.18 0.91
N LYS A 46 -22.84 -3.21 0.20
CA LYS A 46 -22.80 -4.60 0.68
C LYS A 46 -21.73 -4.81 1.75
N ILE A 47 -20.61 -4.09 1.64
CA ILE A 47 -19.54 -4.15 2.64
C ILE A 47 -20.00 -3.46 3.93
N GLY A 48 -20.70 -2.34 3.81
CA GLY A 48 -21.19 -1.54 4.93
C GLY A 48 -20.13 -0.61 5.52
N GLU A 49 -20.58 0.53 6.06
CA GLU A 49 -19.70 1.60 6.54
C GLU A 49 -18.76 1.16 7.66
N GLU A 50 -19.23 0.30 8.56
CA GLU A 50 -18.43 -0.22 9.68
C GLU A 50 -17.20 -0.97 9.17
N ASN A 51 -17.39 -1.86 8.18
CA ASN A 51 -16.30 -2.64 7.61
C ASN A 51 -15.35 -1.77 6.79
N ILE A 52 -15.86 -0.75 6.07
CA ILE A 52 -15.01 0.23 5.37
C ILE A 52 -14.15 1.01 6.37
N LYS A 53 -14.73 1.51 7.47
CA LYS A 53 -13.97 2.18 8.54
C LYS A 53 -12.93 1.26 9.16
N ARG A 54 -13.28 0.00 9.39
CA ARG A 54 -12.35 -1.02 9.90
C ARG A 54 -11.20 -1.28 8.94
N LEU A 55 -11.45 -1.33 7.63
CA LEU A 55 -10.40 -1.49 6.61
C LEU A 55 -9.42 -0.31 6.62
N GLU A 56 -9.91 0.93 6.72
CA GLU A 56 -9.03 2.11 6.83
C GLU A 56 -8.22 2.10 8.14
N GLN A 57 -8.82 1.68 9.26
CA GLN A 57 -8.10 1.53 10.52
C GLN A 57 -6.98 0.47 10.40
N ILE A 58 -7.27 -0.69 9.81
CA ILE A 58 -6.26 -1.75 9.59
C ILE A 58 -5.14 -1.23 8.69
N LYS A 59 -5.47 -0.51 7.62
CA LYS A 59 -4.49 0.11 6.72
C LYS A 59 -3.58 1.07 7.50
N GLN A 60 -4.15 1.91 8.37
CA GLN A 60 -3.37 2.82 9.21
C GLN A 60 -2.51 2.06 10.22
N ASP A 61 -3.05 1.03 10.88
CA ASP A 61 -2.30 0.23 11.85
C ASP A 61 -1.13 -0.54 11.21
N ILE A 62 -1.24 -0.93 9.93
CA ILE A 62 -0.11 -1.46 9.15
C ILE A 62 0.93 -0.37 8.89
N LYS A 63 0.51 0.85 8.51
CA LYS A 63 1.43 1.99 8.28
C LYS A 63 2.17 2.40 9.56
N ASP A 64 1.47 2.38 10.68
CA ASP A 64 1.99 2.69 12.02
C ASP A 64 2.86 1.54 12.58
N GLY A 65 2.88 0.38 11.94
CA GLY A 65 3.63 -0.80 12.38
C GLY A 65 3.02 -1.55 13.56
N LYS A 66 1.79 -1.22 13.98
CA LYS A 66 1.03 -1.97 14.99
C LYS A 66 0.63 -3.34 14.47
N ILE A 67 0.31 -3.44 13.18
CA ILE A 67 0.11 -4.70 12.46
C ILE A 67 1.33 -4.94 11.57
N GLN A 68 2.07 -6.02 11.82
CA GLN A 68 3.17 -6.46 10.98
C GLN A 68 2.76 -7.70 10.18
N VAL A 69 2.71 -7.56 8.86
CA VAL A 69 2.40 -8.66 7.95
C VAL A 69 3.69 -9.43 7.68
N LYS A 70 3.73 -10.69 8.10
CA LYS A 70 4.88 -11.58 7.82
C LYS A 70 4.72 -12.21 6.42
N PRO A 71 5.82 -12.41 5.68
CA PRO A 71 5.80 -13.27 4.50
C PRO A 71 5.25 -14.65 4.87
N ALA A 72 4.50 -15.27 3.95
CA ALA A 72 4.02 -16.64 4.12
C ALA A 72 5.11 -17.69 3.78
N LEU A 73 6.32 -17.24 3.45
CA LEU A 73 7.48 -18.05 3.06
C LEU A 73 8.53 -18.06 4.18
#